data_AF-A0A4Y8CT91-F1
#
_entry.id   AF-A0A4Y8CT91-F1
#
_cell.length_a   1.000
_cell.length_b   1.000
_cell.length_c   1.000
_cell.angle_alpha   90.00
_cell.angle_beta   90.00
_cell.angle_gamma   90.00
#
_symmetry.space_group_name_H-M   'P 1'
#
loop_
_entity.id
_entity.type
_entity.pdbx_description
1 polymer ?
#
loop_
_entity_poly.entity_id
_entity_poly.type
_entity_poly.pdbx_seq_one_letter_code
_entity_poly.pdbx_strand_id
1 'polypeptide(L)'
;MEAENIYLQVIETRKGSKGTYHQDTPSSVARLGLVYMAGEPLLSEERELIIRLSNRIENNNQMSEEDMIQIGKLCNHKTMKLWLELTRDKGKVTEEVVKAAVGNERKGYEVMKLLLEKRGEEIRITEEVVKSVVENLFCGYEIMKLLFEERGKEITITEEFLKAAVENRFSGCELMALLLEKRDEEIKITEEILKATAENLYSGDAIIKLLFERRGEEIIITTEIVKAAVENSRKGYEVLEVLYEKRGEEIIITEEILKATASNPYGEKIIGLILKKQGKEVIITEGIMRTAAENRYQGWEIIRLLLEKRGKEIIITEGIIKAAIGNDSCGKEIIMFLFEKREEESMITEEVLKAAASNHYNGQEIIMFLLEKQGKGVIVTEGMIKTAMENTRYGKEIIINLLKRQGKDVEYTEEILKAAASNPYGKYIMEFILEKRGKEIIITGDVLKAAASNHCGENIIGLMLEKRGKEIIITEDVLKAAASNRRGEKIIGLILKKRGKEVIVTEEILKAAIRN
;
A
#
# COMPACT_ATOMS: atom_id res chain seq x y z
N MET A 1 35.42 32.30 -16.36
CA MET A 1 36.35 31.87 -17.43
C MET A 1 37.70 32.58 -17.35
N GLU A 2 37.77 33.92 -17.34
CA GLU A 2 39.07 34.63 -17.27
C GLU A 2 39.88 34.32 -15.99
N ALA A 3 39.23 34.33 -14.81
CA ALA A 3 39.91 34.01 -13.55
C ALA A 3 40.44 32.56 -13.49
N GLU A 4 39.69 31.59 -14.00
CA GLU A 4 40.11 30.17 -14.07
C GLU A 4 41.39 30.01 -14.91
N ASN A 5 41.42 30.59 -16.11
CA ASN A 5 42.56 30.50 -17.01
C ASN A 5 43.82 31.15 -16.42
N ILE A 6 43.66 32.29 -15.76
CA ILE A 6 44.78 32.99 -15.09
C ILE A 6 45.36 32.10 -13.97
N TYR A 7 44.50 31.54 -13.11
CA TYR A 7 44.98 30.69 -12.02
C TYR A 7 45.64 29.40 -12.52
N LEU A 8 45.11 28.77 -13.57
CA LEU A 8 45.74 27.59 -14.19
C LEU A 8 47.15 27.90 -14.72
N GLN A 9 47.32 29.00 -15.47
CA GLN A 9 48.62 29.44 -15.97
C GLN A 9 49.61 29.75 -14.83
N VAL A 10 49.14 30.39 -13.76
CA VAL A 10 49.96 30.68 -12.57
C VAL A 10 50.39 29.38 -11.89
N ILE A 11 49.51 28.38 -11.77
CA ILE A 11 49.84 27.07 -11.18
C ILE A 11 50.87 26.35 -12.04
N GLU A 12 50.72 26.28 -13.37
CA GLU A 12 51.69 25.65 -14.27
C GLU A 12 53.07 26.33 -14.20
N THR A 13 53.09 27.66 -14.23
CA THR A 13 54.33 28.44 -14.12
C THR A 13 55.03 28.18 -12.79
N ARG A 14 54.28 28.11 -11.68
CA ARG A 14 54.83 27.84 -10.34
C ARG A 14 55.30 26.38 -10.20
N LYS A 15 54.57 25.42 -10.75
CA LYS A 15 54.99 24.01 -10.83
C LYS A 15 56.34 23.89 -11.54
N GLY A 16 56.51 24.56 -12.68
CA GLY A 16 57.75 24.51 -13.47
C GLY A 16 58.94 25.27 -12.86
N SER A 17 58.69 26.37 -12.15
CA SER A 17 59.76 27.24 -11.61
C SER A 17 60.13 26.98 -10.15
N LYS A 18 59.16 26.61 -9.30
CA LYS A 18 59.35 26.45 -7.85
C LYS A 18 59.12 25.02 -7.36
N GLY A 19 58.54 24.16 -8.20
CA GLY A 19 58.16 22.80 -7.85
C GLY A 19 56.74 22.69 -7.32
N THR A 20 56.19 21.48 -7.42
CA THR A 20 54.79 21.16 -7.07
C THR A 20 54.47 21.38 -5.59
N TYR A 21 55.45 21.22 -4.70
CA TYR A 21 55.27 21.26 -3.25
C TYR A 21 55.72 22.56 -2.57
N HIS A 22 56.20 23.54 -3.34
CA HIS A 22 56.52 24.86 -2.80
C HIS A 22 55.23 25.59 -2.38
N GLN A 23 55.18 26.18 -1.18
CA GLN A 23 53.98 26.75 -0.53
C GLN A 23 53.09 27.63 -1.45
N ASP A 24 53.71 28.41 -2.35
CA ASP A 24 52.99 29.23 -3.35
C ASP A 24 52.14 28.44 -4.35
N THR A 25 52.52 27.19 -4.66
CA THR A 25 51.81 26.33 -5.62
C THR A 25 50.50 25.81 -5.00
N PRO A 26 50.48 25.19 -3.80
CA PRO A 26 49.25 24.88 -3.07
C PRO A 26 48.34 26.09 -2.78
N SER A 27 48.88 27.27 -2.43
CA SER A 27 48.04 28.46 -2.17
C SER A 27 47.32 28.96 -3.44
N SER A 28 47.98 28.94 -4.61
CA SER A 28 47.32 29.26 -5.90
C SER A 28 46.20 28.28 -6.24
N VAL A 29 46.36 27.02 -5.86
CA VAL A 29 45.36 25.97 -6.07
C VAL A 29 44.18 26.16 -5.16
N ALA A 30 44.41 26.39 -3.86
CA ALA A 30 43.34 26.63 -2.90
C ALA A 30 42.41 27.76 -3.39
N ARG A 31 42.99 28.81 -3.98
CA ARG A 31 42.26 29.92 -4.61
C ARG A 31 41.50 29.51 -5.87
N LEU A 32 42.06 28.66 -6.73
CA LEU A 32 41.34 28.11 -7.89
C LEU A 32 40.15 27.23 -7.45
N GLY A 33 40.29 26.45 -6.38
CA GLY A 33 39.17 25.71 -5.78
C GLY A 33 38.02 26.62 -5.33
N LEU A 34 38.33 27.77 -4.74
CA LEU A 34 37.32 28.79 -4.39
C LEU A 34 36.67 29.43 -5.64
N VAL A 35 37.41 29.56 -6.75
CA VAL A 35 36.86 30.05 -8.03
C VAL A 35 35.88 29.04 -8.63
N TYR A 36 36.17 27.74 -8.54
CA TYR A 36 35.22 26.68 -8.93
C TYR A 36 33.96 26.71 -8.06
N MET A 37 34.10 26.96 -6.75
CA MET A 37 32.96 27.14 -5.85
C MET A 37 32.07 28.34 -6.22
N ALA A 38 32.67 29.45 -6.66
CA ALA A 38 31.94 30.65 -7.06
C ALA A 38 31.18 30.49 -8.39
N GLY A 39 31.60 29.53 -9.23
CA GLY A 39 31.03 29.29 -10.55
C GLY A 39 29.90 28.25 -10.60
N GLU A 40 29.62 27.53 -9.51
CA GLU A 40 28.63 26.45 -9.48
C GLU A 40 27.55 26.64 -8.39
N PRO A 41 26.31 26.21 -8.64
CA PRO A 41 25.26 26.16 -7.62
C PRO A 41 25.55 25.01 -6.66
N LEU A 42 26.40 25.29 -5.68
CA LEU A 42 26.77 24.37 -4.61
C LEU A 42 25.87 24.51 -3.37
N LEU A 43 25.57 23.38 -2.74
CA LEU A 43 24.91 23.30 -1.43
C LEU A 43 25.81 23.88 -0.33
N SER A 44 25.22 24.25 0.81
CA SER A 44 25.96 24.84 1.95
C SER A 44 27.09 23.94 2.45
N GLU A 45 26.85 22.63 2.49
CA GLU A 45 27.81 21.62 2.95
C GLU A 45 28.98 21.45 1.97
N GLU A 46 28.71 21.49 0.65
CA GLU A 46 29.74 21.47 -0.40
C GLU A 46 30.66 22.70 -0.31
N ARG A 47 30.08 23.87 -0.01
CA ARG A 47 30.83 25.13 0.17
C ARG A 47 31.72 25.07 1.40
N GLU A 48 31.19 24.62 2.53
CA GLU A 48 31.95 24.48 3.78
C GLU A 48 33.10 23.48 3.62
N LEU A 49 32.86 22.36 2.94
CA LEU A 49 33.87 21.38 2.61
C LEU A 49 35.00 22.01 1.77
N ILE A 50 34.67 22.69 0.67
CA ILE A 50 35.70 23.30 -0.20
C ILE A 50 36.52 24.34 0.58
N ILE A 51 35.91 25.16 1.44
CA ILE A 51 36.65 26.11 2.30
C ILE A 51 37.60 25.37 3.23
N ARG A 52 37.10 24.35 3.94
CA ARG A 52 37.88 23.55 4.88
C ARG A 52 39.08 22.89 4.20
N LEU A 53 38.85 22.29 3.04
CA LEU A 53 39.89 21.62 2.26
C LEU A 53 40.90 22.61 1.69
N SER A 54 40.43 23.75 1.14
CA SER A 54 41.31 24.81 0.62
C SER A 54 42.26 25.34 1.70
N ASN A 55 41.75 25.55 2.92
CA ASN A 55 42.57 25.93 4.07
C ASN A 55 43.60 24.84 4.43
N ARG A 56 43.25 23.55 4.34
CA ARG A 56 44.21 22.47 4.60
C ARG A 56 45.30 22.38 3.53
N ILE A 57 44.98 22.59 2.25
CA ILE A 57 45.96 22.67 1.16
C ILE A 57 46.91 23.84 1.35
N GLU A 58 46.38 25.03 1.66
CA GLU A 58 47.19 26.23 1.86
C GLU A 58 48.20 26.07 3.00
N ASN A 59 47.80 25.35 4.06
CA ASN A 59 48.65 25.03 5.20
C ASN A 59 49.53 23.78 5.00
N ASN A 60 49.55 23.17 3.81
CA ASN A 60 50.35 21.99 3.47
C ASN A 60 50.06 20.74 4.33
N ASN A 61 48.85 20.61 4.87
CA ASN A 61 48.45 19.49 5.73
C ASN A 61 48.19 18.20 4.92
N GLN A 62 48.40 17.03 5.54
CA GLN A 62 47.93 15.75 4.98
C GLN A 62 46.40 15.71 4.90
N MET A 63 45.89 15.07 3.86
CA MET A 63 44.45 14.81 3.74
C MET A 63 44.10 13.56 4.53
N SER A 64 43.14 13.68 5.44
CA SER A 64 42.58 12.51 6.11
C SER A 64 41.74 11.70 5.12
N GLU A 65 41.57 10.41 5.38
CA GLU A 65 40.67 9.55 4.61
C GLU A 65 39.24 10.14 4.54
N GLU A 66 38.75 10.68 5.66
CA GLU A 66 37.47 11.41 5.71
C GLU A 66 37.41 12.58 4.73
N ASP A 67 38.51 13.32 4.53
CA ASP A 67 38.52 14.41 3.56
C ASP A 67 38.40 13.86 2.13
N MET A 68 39.13 12.77 1.83
CA MET A 68 39.08 12.12 0.52
C MET A 68 37.70 11.51 0.23
N ILE A 69 37.03 10.95 1.23
CA ILE A 69 35.65 10.46 1.13
C ILE A 69 34.70 11.61 0.80
N GLN A 70 34.78 12.72 1.54
CA GLN A 70 33.93 13.88 1.29
C GLN A 70 34.19 14.51 -0.10
N ILE A 71 35.46 14.54 -0.54
CA ILE A 71 35.82 14.95 -1.90
C ILE A 71 35.14 14.04 -2.92
N GLY A 72 35.24 12.72 -2.78
CA GLY A 72 34.62 11.76 -3.69
C GLY A 72 33.10 11.95 -3.78
N LYS A 73 32.42 12.14 -2.64
CA LYS A 73 30.97 12.31 -2.56
C LYS A 73 30.46 13.60 -3.20
N LEU A 74 31.17 14.71 -2.99
CA LEU A 74 30.61 16.05 -3.18
C LEU A 74 31.29 16.86 -4.28
N CYS A 75 32.53 16.53 -4.68
CA CYS A 75 33.24 17.33 -5.66
C CYS A 75 32.86 16.97 -7.10
N ASN A 76 32.83 17.99 -7.95
CA ASN A 76 32.84 17.80 -9.39
C ASN A 76 34.22 17.33 -9.90
N HIS A 77 34.27 16.92 -11.16
CA HIS A 77 35.49 16.41 -11.80
C HIS A 77 36.63 17.45 -11.92
N LYS A 78 36.34 18.75 -12.08
CA LYS A 78 37.39 19.79 -12.17
C LYS A 78 38.10 19.97 -10.82
N THR A 79 37.30 20.07 -9.78
CA THR A 79 37.76 20.13 -8.40
C THR A 79 38.54 18.86 -8.08
N MET A 80 37.98 17.67 -8.35
CA MET A 80 38.66 16.39 -8.14
C MET A 80 40.02 16.30 -8.84
N LYS A 81 40.09 16.68 -10.13
CA LYS A 81 41.34 16.70 -10.90
C LYS A 81 42.41 17.54 -10.21
N LEU A 82 42.04 18.74 -9.77
CA LEU A 82 42.92 19.66 -9.08
C LEU A 82 43.43 19.05 -7.76
N TRP A 83 42.56 18.41 -6.98
CA TRP A 83 42.92 17.70 -5.74
C TRP A 83 43.92 16.58 -6.01
N LEU A 84 43.63 15.68 -6.94
CA LEU A 84 44.47 14.52 -7.25
C LEU A 84 45.89 14.90 -7.71
N GLU A 85 46.04 16.01 -8.43
CA GLU A 85 47.34 16.49 -8.90
C GLU A 85 48.28 16.98 -7.77
N LEU A 86 47.73 17.35 -6.61
CA LEU A 86 48.48 18.01 -5.53
C LEU A 86 48.57 17.17 -4.27
N THR A 87 47.69 16.18 -4.15
CA THR A 87 47.67 15.23 -3.04
C THR A 87 48.31 13.90 -3.41
N ARG A 88 49.07 13.83 -4.51
CA ARG A 88 49.73 12.61 -5.01
C ARG A 88 50.49 11.86 -3.91
N ASP A 89 51.17 12.59 -3.02
CA ASP A 89 51.94 12.02 -1.89
C ASP A 89 51.27 12.28 -0.52
N LYS A 90 50.04 12.79 -0.46
CA LYS A 90 49.41 13.35 0.77
C LYS A 90 48.12 12.68 1.23
N GLY A 91 47.70 11.61 0.58
CA GLY A 91 46.51 10.83 0.97
C GLY A 91 46.33 9.64 0.03
N LYS A 92 46.04 8.46 0.58
CA LYS A 92 45.83 7.22 -0.19
C LYS A 92 44.39 7.16 -0.69
N VAL A 93 44.19 6.70 -1.92
CA VAL A 93 42.84 6.34 -2.39
C VAL A 93 42.49 4.98 -1.77
N THR A 94 41.65 5.00 -0.74
CA THR A 94 41.13 3.78 -0.09
C THR A 94 39.84 3.33 -0.75
N GLU A 95 39.39 2.13 -0.42
CA GLU A 95 38.13 1.58 -0.91
C GLU A 95 36.94 2.50 -0.61
N GLU A 96 36.90 3.09 0.59
CA GLU A 96 35.82 4.00 0.99
C GLU A 96 35.81 5.30 0.17
N VAL A 97 36.97 5.77 -0.28
CA VAL A 97 37.08 6.89 -1.21
C VAL A 97 36.53 6.51 -2.59
N VAL A 98 36.77 5.28 -3.04
CA VAL A 98 36.23 4.77 -4.29
C VAL A 98 34.71 4.64 -4.21
N LYS A 99 34.17 4.05 -3.13
CA LYS A 99 32.72 3.98 -2.89
C LYS A 99 32.07 5.36 -2.83
N ALA A 100 32.73 6.32 -2.18
CA ALA A 100 32.30 7.71 -2.16
C ALA A 100 32.20 8.33 -3.56
N ALA A 101 33.21 8.11 -4.41
CA ALA A 101 33.20 8.57 -5.79
C ALA A 101 32.09 7.89 -6.62
N VAL A 102 31.91 6.58 -6.42
CA VAL A 102 30.83 5.82 -7.07
C VAL A 102 29.46 6.31 -6.63
N GLY A 103 29.27 6.62 -5.35
CA GLY A 103 28.02 7.15 -4.80
C GLY A 103 27.72 8.61 -5.14
N ASN A 104 28.59 9.29 -5.91
CA ASN A 104 28.36 10.67 -6.31
C ASN A 104 27.30 10.74 -7.43
N GLU A 105 26.08 11.10 -7.06
CA GLU A 105 24.91 11.14 -7.96
C GLU A 105 25.01 12.16 -9.10
N ARG A 106 25.89 13.17 -8.99
CA ARG A 106 25.99 14.27 -9.97
C ARG A 106 27.10 14.04 -10.99
N LYS A 107 28.25 13.54 -10.54
CA LYS A 107 29.50 13.46 -11.31
C LYS A 107 30.33 12.20 -11.04
N GLY A 108 29.71 11.16 -10.50
CA GLY A 108 30.40 9.92 -10.13
C GLY A 108 31.17 9.28 -11.28
N TYR A 109 30.64 9.26 -12.50
CA TYR A 109 31.36 8.75 -13.67
C TYR A 109 32.66 9.51 -13.93
N GLU A 110 32.61 10.84 -14.03
CA GLU A 110 33.77 11.68 -14.33
C GLU A 110 34.79 11.67 -13.19
N VAL A 111 34.33 11.61 -11.93
CA VAL A 111 35.20 11.46 -10.75
C VAL A 111 35.89 10.10 -10.76
N MET A 112 35.15 9.01 -11.01
CA MET A 112 35.72 7.66 -11.06
C MET A 112 36.71 7.51 -12.22
N LYS A 113 36.41 8.08 -13.38
CA LYS A 113 37.33 8.14 -14.53
C LYS A 113 38.64 8.82 -14.17
N LEU A 114 38.59 9.99 -13.54
CA LEU A 114 39.80 10.70 -13.10
C LEU A 114 40.60 9.92 -12.05
N LEU A 115 39.92 9.23 -11.13
CA LEU A 115 40.54 8.38 -10.13
C LEU A 115 41.34 7.25 -10.77
N LEU A 116 40.76 6.54 -11.74
CA LEU A 116 41.44 5.47 -12.47
C LEU A 116 42.62 6.01 -13.31
N GLU A 117 42.44 7.14 -14.00
CA GLU A 117 43.48 7.76 -14.83
C GLU A 117 44.70 8.25 -14.01
N LYS A 118 44.47 8.82 -12.82
CA LYS A 118 45.51 9.50 -12.04
C LYS A 118 46.05 8.68 -10.87
N ARG A 119 45.24 7.79 -10.31
CA ARG A 119 45.55 7.00 -9.09
C ARG A 119 45.20 5.51 -9.25
N GLY A 120 45.08 5.02 -10.49
CA GLY A 120 44.63 3.67 -10.77
C GLY A 120 45.52 2.53 -10.24
N GLU A 121 46.76 2.80 -9.81
CA GLU A 121 47.63 1.81 -9.16
C GLU A 121 47.25 1.60 -7.67
N GLU A 122 46.56 2.54 -7.05
CA GLU A 122 46.09 2.45 -5.66
C GLU A 122 44.71 1.83 -5.54
N ILE A 123 43.97 1.81 -6.64
CA ILE A 123 42.58 1.35 -6.69
C ILE A 123 42.57 -0.13 -7.02
N ARG A 124 41.97 -0.90 -6.11
CA ARG A 124 41.58 -2.28 -6.37
C ARG A 124 40.06 -2.34 -6.47
N ILE A 125 39.56 -2.98 -7.51
CA ILE A 125 38.13 -3.21 -7.65
C ILE A 125 37.76 -4.42 -6.79
N THR A 126 37.16 -4.15 -5.63
CA THR A 126 36.64 -5.18 -4.71
C THR A 126 35.16 -5.45 -5.00
N GLU A 127 34.64 -6.57 -4.48
CA GLU A 127 33.21 -6.90 -4.59
C GLU A 127 32.31 -5.80 -4.03
N GLU A 128 32.71 -5.17 -2.92
CA GLU A 128 31.98 -4.07 -2.29
C GLU A 128 31.98 -2.78 -3.14
N VAL A 129 33.05 -2.51 -3.88
CA VAL A 129 33.08 -1.41 -4.86
C VAL A 129 32.12 -1.72 -6.01
N VAL A 130 32.16 -2.94 -6.55
CA VAL A 130 31.27 -3.38 -7.63
C VAL A 130 29.82 -3.29 -7.18
N LYS A 131 29.48 -3.77 -5.98
CA LYS A 131 28.15 -3.65 -5.39
C LYS A 131 27.67 -2.19 -5.34
N SER A 132 28.52 -1.28 -4.87
CA SER A 132 28.22 0.16 -4.81
C SER A 132 27.94 0.76 -6.21
N VAL A 133 28.62 0.27 -7.25
CA VAL A 133 28.40 0.71 -8.63
C VAL A 133 27.03 0.29 -9.13
N VAL A 134 26.60 -0.90 -8.74
CA VAL A 134 25.40 -1.55 -9.28
C VAL A 134 24.16 -1.05 -8.56
N GLU A 135 24.29 -0.70 -7.29
CA GLU A 135 23.28 0.00 -6.50
C GLU A 135 23.16 1.49 -6.91
N ASN A 136 24.14 2.04 -7.65
CA ASN A 136 24.04 3.41 -8.15
C ASN A 136 22.97 3.54 -9.25
N LEU A 137 21.95 4.33 -8.93
CA LEU A 137 20.76 4.53 -9.75
C LEU A 137 20.93 5.53 -10.91
N PHE A 138 22.06 6.25 -11.00
CA PHE A 138 22.24 7.38 -11.93
C PHE A 138 23.38 7.18 -12.92
N CYS A 139 24.54 6.73 -12.46
CA CYS A 139 25.75 6.54 -13.26
C CYS A 139 26.34 5.13 -13.13
N GLY A 140 25.61 4.21 -12.49
CA GLY A 140 26.09 2.85 -12.21
C GLY A 140 26.46 2.09 -13.49
N TYR A 141 25.66 2.24 -14.54
CA TYR A 141 25.93 1.63 -15.85
C TYR A 141 27.21 2.17 -16.49
N GLU A 142 27.38 3.49 -16.56
CA GLU A 142 28.55 4.14 -17.16
C GLU A 142 29.83 3.81 -16.39
N ILE A 143 29.75 3.80 -15.05
CA ILE A 143 30.87 3.41 -14.20
C ILE A 143 31.19 1.93 -14.40
N MET A 144 30.19 1.03 -14.42
CA MET A 144 30.42 -0.39 -14.66
C MET A 144 31.09 -0.64 -16.01
N LYS A 145 30.65 0.05 -17.07
CA LYS A 145 31.26 -0.03 -18.39
C LYS A 145 32.73 0.38 -18.36
N LEU A 146 33.04 1.50 -17.70
CA LEU A 146 34.40 1.98 -17.50
C LEU A 146 35.27 0.96 -16.73
N LEU A 147 34.72 0.34 -15.68
CA LEU A 147 35.44 -0.67 -14.91
C LEU A 147 35.76 -1.92 -15.74
N PHE A 148 34.86 -2.37 -16.61
CA PHE A 148 35.15 -3.47 -17.53
C PHE A 148 36.25 -3.12 -18.54
N GLU A 149 36.24 -1.90 -19.08
CA GLU A 149 37.24 -1.41 -20.04
C GLU A 149 38.64 -1.32 -19.40
N GLU A 150 38.75 -0.79 -18.19
CA GLU A 150 40.03 -0.48 -17.55
C GLU A 150 40.55 -1.57 -16.60
N ARG A 151 39.65 -2.31 -15.94
CA ARG A 151 39.96 -3.22 -14.82
C ARG A 151 39.15 -4.52 -14.85
N GLY A 152 38.63 -4.92 -16.01
CA GLY A 152 37.67 -6.03 -16.09
C GLY A 152 38.14 -7.37 -15.50
N LYS A 153 39.45 -7.65 -15.41
CA LYS A 153 39.98 -8.87 -14.79
C LYS A 153 39.82 -8.93 -13.27
N GLU A 154 39.60 -7.79 -12.62
CA GLU A 154 39.39 -7.70 -11.16
C GLU A 154 37.92 -7.88 -10.77
N ILE A 155 37.01 -7.81 -11.73
CA ILE A 155 35.56 -7.92 -11.49
C ILE A 155 35.17 -9.40 -11.44
N THR A 156 34.77 -9.85 -10.26
CA THR A 156 34.14 -11.16 -10.06
C THR A 156 32.64 -11.04 -10.20
N ILE A 157 32.02 -11.88 -11.03
CA ILE A 157 30.56 -11.96 -11.13
C ILE A 157 30.04 -12.95 -10.09
N THR A 158 29.24 -12.46 -9.15
CA THR A 158 28.56 -13.27 -8.13
C THR A 158 27.05 -13.24 -8.34
N GLU A 159 26.32 -14.18 -7.72
CA GLU A 159 24.85 -14.20 -7.78
C GLU A 159 24.22 -12.96 -7.14
N GLU A 160 24.75 -12.51 -5.99
CA GLU A 160 24.31 -11.27 -5.33
C GLU A 160 24.51 -10.04 -6.23
N PHE A 161 25.59 -10.03 -7.01
CA PHE A 161 25.81 -8.96 -7.98
C PHE A 161 24.74 -9.02 -9.09
N LEU A 162 24.47 -10.20 -9.66
CA LEU A 162 23.42 -10.35 -10.69
C LEU A 162 22.05 -9.92 -10.15
N LYS A 163 21.73 -10.26 -8.90
CA LYS A 163 20.50 -9.84 -8.24
C LYS A 163 20.43 -8.32 -8.08
N ALA A 164 21.49 -7.68 -7.59
CA ALA A 164 21.55 -6.21 -7.48
C ALA A 164 21.41 -5.52 -8.85
N ALA A 165 21.99 -6.10 -9.91
CA ALA A 165 21.84 -5.59 -11.26
C ALA A 165 20.38 -5.68 -11.74
N VAL A 166 19.72 -6.81 -11.50
CA VAL A 166 18.30 -7.00 -11.80
C VAL A 166 17.42 -6.05 -11.00
N GLU A 167 17.73 -5.79 -9.72
CA GLU A 167 16.97 -4.89 -8.85
C GLU A 167 17.19 -3.41 -9.16
N ASN A 168 18.20 -3.05 -9.97
CA ASN A 168 18.46 -1.67 -10.35
C ASN A 168 17.28 -1.10 -11.17
N ARG A 169 16.66 -0.06 -10.61
CA ARG A 169 15.44 0.57 -11.12
C ARG A 169 15.58 1.23 -12.50
N PHE A 170 16.75 1.82 -12.80
CA PHE A 170 16.91 2.68 -13.97
C PHE A 170 17.79 2.08 -15.04
N SER A 171 18.74 1.22 -14.67
CA SER A 171 19.73 0.65 -15.59
C SER A 171 19.84 -0.86 -15.48
N GLY A 172 18.90 -1.55 -14.81
CA GLY A 172 19.04 -2.99 -14.57
C GLY A 172 19.09 -3.84 -15.84
N CYS A 173 18.36 -3.45 -16.89
CA CYS A 173 18.41 -4.12 -18.19
C CYS A 173 19.75 -3.92 -18.88
N GLU A 174 20.26 -2.69 -18.89
CA GLU A 174 21.54 -2.29 -19.47
C GLU A 174 22.72 -2.93 -18.74
N LEU A 175 22.64 -2.99 -17.40
CA LEU A 175 23.61 -3.69 -16.57
C LEU A 175 23.62 -5.19 -16.89
N MET A 176 22.46 -5.86 -16.92
CA MET A 176 22.43 -7.28 -17.29
C MET A 176 22.92 -7.52 -18.72
N ALA A 177 22.57 -6.65 -19.68
CA ALA A 177 23.06 -6.75 -21.04
C ALA A 177 24.59 -6.64 -21.12
N LEU A 178 25.18 -5.69 -20.40
CA LEU A 178 26.63 -5.51 -20.32
C LEU A 178 27.32 -6.73 -19.69
N LEU A 179 26.73 -7.30 -18.65
CA LEU A 179 27.28 -8.48 -17.98
C LEU A 179 27.29 -9.71 -18.88
N LEU A 180 26.18 -9.98 -19.57
CA LEU A 180 26.09 -11.05 -20.55
C LEU A 180 26.99 -10.79 -21.77
N GLU A 181 27.24 -9.54 -22.14
CA GLU A 181 28.18 -9.22 -23.22
C GLU A 181 29.64 -9.52 -22.83
N LYS A 182 30.04 -9.17 -21.60
CA LYS A 182 31.44 -9.23 -21.17
C LYS A 182 31.84 -10.55 -20.51
N ARG A 183 30.91 -11.26 -19.88
CA ARG A 183 31.18 -12.39 -18.98
C ARG A 183 30.12 -13.49 -19.08
N ASP A 184 29.57 -13.73 -20.27
CA ASP A 184 28.49 -14.69 -20.47
C ASP A 184 28.80 -16.06 -19.85
N GLU A 185 29.97 -16.63 -20.16
CA GLU A 185 30.38 -17.97 -19.70
C GLU A 185 30.48 -18.11 -18.17
N GLU A 186 30.63 -17.01 -17.42
CA GLU A 186 30.74 -17.00 -15.96
C GLU A 186 29.39 -16.87 -15.26
N ILE A 187 28.37 -16.35 -15.97
CA ILE A 187 27.04 -16.14 -15.42
C ILE A 187 26.33 -17.49 -15.34
N LYS A 188 25.55 -17.72 -14.28
CA LYS A 188 24.60 -18.83 -14.19
C LYS A 188 23.24 -18.27 -13.84
N ILE A 189 22.22 -18.60 -14.63
CA ILE A 189 20.86 -18.15 -14.35
C ILE A 189 20.24 -19.09 -13.32
N THR A 190 20.03 -18.58 -12.10
CA THR A 190 19.41 -19.30 -10.99
C THR A 190 17.93 -18.94 -10.87
N GLU A 191 17.18 -19.75 -10.11
CA GLU A 191 15.77 -19.45 -9.79
C GLU A 191 15.62 -18.10 -9.06
N GLU A 192 16.54 -17.77 -8.15
CA GLU A 192 16.51 -16.49 -7.41
C GLU A 192 16.69 -15.28 -8.33
N ILE A 193 17.56 -15.36 -9.34
CA ILE A 193 17.72 -14.30 -10.35
C ILE A 193 16.44 -14.16 -11.18
N LEU A 194 15.82 -15.26 -11.59
CA LEU A 194 14.58 -15.25 -12.36
C LEU A 194 13.40 -14.72 -11.53
N LYS A 195 13.34 -15.06 -10.24
CA LYS A 195 12.36 -14.54 -9.30
C LYS A 195 12.52 -13.03 -9.10
N ALA A 196 13.73 -12.55 -8.82
CA ALA A 196 14.01 -11.11 -8.73
C ALA A 196 13.66 -10.38 -10.03
N THR A 197 13.88 -11.02 -11.18
CA THR A 197 13.49 -10.49 -12.49
C THR A 197 11.97 -10.38 -12.62
N ALA A 198 11.23 -11.39 -12.18
CA ALA A 198 9.78 -11.40 -12.20
C ALA A 198 9.16 -10.39 -11.21
N GLU A 199 9.83 -10.13 -10.08
CA GLU A 199 9.44 -9.13 -9.08
C GLU A 199 9.81 -7.69 -9.50
N ASN A 200 10.70 -7.52 -10.49
CA ASN A 200 11.15 -6.20 -10.91
C ASN A 200 10.00 -5.35 -11.50
N LEU A 201 9.78 -4.18 -10.90
CA LEU A 201 8.64 -3.30 -11.21
C LEU A 201 8.87 -2.37 -12.42
N TYR A 202 10.05 -2.39 -13.05
CA TYR A 202 10.46 -1.40 -14.05
C TYR A 202 10.82 -2.01 -15.40
N SER A 203 11.76 -2.95 -15.39
CA SER A 203 12.39 -3.54 -16.58
C SER A 203 12.42 -5.07 -16.56
N GLY A 204 11.68 -5.71 -15.63
CA GLY A 204 11.65 -7.17 -15.50
C GLY A 204 11.30 -7.90 -16.81
N ASP A 205 10.37 -7.35 -17.59
CA ASP A 205 9.98 -7.92 -18.89
C ASP A 205 11.10 -7.83 -19.96
N ALA A 206 11.89 -6.76 -19.94
CA ALA A 206 13.03 -6.61 -20.83
C ALA A 206 14.20 -7.51 -20.41
N ILE A 207 14.47 -7.60 -19.11
CA ILE A 207 15.51 -8.47 -18.54
C ILE A 207 15.18 -9.94 -18.85
N ILE A 208 13.96 -10.40 -18.60
CA ILE A 208 13.62 -11.80 -18.83
C ILE A 208 13.67 -12.17 -20.33
N LYS A 209 13.28 -11.27 -21.23
CA LYS A 209 13.47 -11.45 -22.69
C LYS A 209 14.94 -11.64 -23.03
N LEU A 210 15.81 -10.78 -22.51
CA LEU A 210 17.26 -10.85 -22.71
C LEU A 210 17.84 -12.17 -22.19
N LEU A 211 17.42 -12.61 -21.01
CA LEU A 211 17.86 -13.90 -20.44
C LEU A 211 17.46 -15.07 -21.34
N PHE A 212 16.23 -15.09 -21.87
CA PHE A 212 15.80 -16.12 -22.82
C PHE A 212 16.57 -16.08 -24.14
N GLU A 213 16.91 -14.89 -24.65
CA GLU A 213 17.65 -14.74 -25.91
C GLU A 213 19.10 -15.24 -25.81
N ARG A 214 19.75 -15.02 -24.66
CA ARG A 214 21.16 -15.40 -24.46
C ARG A 214 21.33 -16.79 -23.88
N ARG A 215 20.48 -17.17 -22.93
CA ARG A 215 20.65 -18.32 -22.04
C ARG A 215 19.37 -19.16 -21.91
N GLY A 216 18.52 -19.10 -22.93
CA GLY A 216 17.18 -19.69 -22.88
C GLY A 216 17.15 -21.16 -22.52
N GLU A 217 18.13 -21.97 -22.91
CA GLU A 217 18.21 -23.42 -22.61
C GLU A 217 18.33 -23.73 -21.11
N GLU A 218 18.96 -22.85 -20.34
CA GLU A 218 19.18 -23.02 -18.89
C GLU A 218 17.97 -22.61 -18.04
N ILE A 219 17.04 -21.84 -18.63
CA ILE A 219 15.91 -21.30 -17.90
C ILE A 219 14.85 -22.40 -17.70
N ILE A 220 14.54 -22.65 -16.44
CA ILE A 220 13.44 -23.51 -16.01
C ILE A 220 12.38 -22.61 -15.37
N ILE A 221 11.15 -22.66 -15.88
CA ILE A 221 10.05 -21.91 -15.28
C ILE A 221 9.46 -22.71 -14.12
N THR A 222 9.70 -22.24 -12.90
CA THR A 222 9.11 -22.82 -11.68
C THR A 222 7.82 -22.12 -11.29
N THR A 223 7.04 -22.76 -10.43
CA THR A 223 5.81 -22.18 -9.86
C THR A 223 6.09 -20.88 -9.09
N GLU A 224 7.24 -20.77 -8.41
CA GLU A 224 7.63 -19.57 -7.66
C GLU A 224 7.92 -18.38 -8.57
N ILE A 225 8.54 -18.60 -9.73
CA ILE A 225 8.76 -17.55 -10.74
C ILE A 225 7.42 -17.06 -11.31
N VAL A 226 6.49 -17.98 -11.60
CA VAL A 226 5.14 -17.62 -12.07
C VAL A 226 4.37 -16.85 -10.99
N LYS A 227 4.47 -17.30 -9.73
CA LYS A 227 3.85 -16.62 -8.58
C LYS A 227 4.37 -15.19 -8.42
N ALA A 228 5.69 -15.00 -8.45
CA ALA A 228 6.33 -13.69 -8.43
C ALA A 228 5.83 -12.77 -9.56
N ALA A 229 5.70 -13.30 -10.78
CA ALA A 229 5.16 -12.55 -11.90
C ALA A 229 3.70 -12.12 -11.66
N VAL A 230 2.82 -13.01 -11.17
CA VAL A 230 1.41 -12.64 -10.94
C VAL A 230 1.19 -11.75 -9.72
N GLU A 231 2.11 -11.71 -8.76
CA GLU A 231 2.10 -10.79 -7.62
C GLU A 231 2.66 -9.39 -7.97
N ASN A 232 3.42 -9.29 -9.07
CA ASN A 232 3.96 -8.02 -9.55
C ASN A 232 2.86 -7.10 -10.10
N SER A 233 2.52 -6.09 -9.31
CA SER A 233 1.45 -5.11 -9.58
C SER A 233 1.73 -4.14 -10.73
N ARG A 234 2.94 -4.10 -11.29
CA ARG A 234 3.33 -3.12 -12.31
C ARG A 234 3.74 -3.73 -13.64
N LYS A 235 4.57 -4.77 -13.61
CA LYS A 235 5.14 -5.45 -14.78
C LYS A 235 4.78 -6.93 -14.88
N GLY A 236 3.95 -7.42 -13.96
CA GLY A 236 3.58 -8.84 -13.89
C GLY A 236 2.92 -9.37 -15.15
N TYR A 237 2.07 -8.56 -15.81
CA TYR A 237 1.46 -8.93 -17.08
C TYR A 237 2.52 -9.15 -18.16
N GLU A 238 3.41 -8.18 -18.38
CA GLU A 238 4.44 -8.26 -19.43
C GLU A 238 5.44 -9.38 -19.17
N VAL A 239 5.85 -9.58 -17.90
CA VAL A 239 6.71 -10.71 -17.53
C VAL A 239 6.03 -12.03 -17.84
N LEU A 240 4.78 -12.22 -17.38
CA LEU A 240 4.05 -13.47 -17.61
C LEU A 240 3.78 -13.71 -19.10
N GLU A 241 3.54 -12.65 -19.87
CA GLU A 241 3.39 -12.73 -21.33
C GLU A 241 4.65 -13.31 -21.99
N VAL A 242 5.84 -12.85 -21.60
CA VAL A 242 7.11 -13.40 -22.10
C VAL A 242 7.29 -14.86 -21.71
N LEU A 243 6.99 -15.22 -20.47
CA LEU A 243 7.06 -16.61 -20.01
C LEU A 243 6.18 -17.51 -20.89
N TYR A 244 4.94 -17.10 -21.18
CA TYR A 244 4.04 -17.84 -22.06
C TYR A 244 4.52 -17.88 -23.52
N GLU A 245 5.11 -16.80 -24.02
CA GLU A 245 5.65 -16.75 -25.40
C GLU A 245 6.84 -17.68 -25.59
N LYS A 246 7.71 -17.80 -24.58
CA LYS A 246 8.95 -18.58 -24.69
C LYS A 246 8.77 -20.04 -24.33
N ARG A 247 8.04 -20.34 -23.25
CA ARG A 247 7.91 -21.71 -22.68
C ARG A 247 6.53 -21.92 -22.04
N GLY A 248 5.46 -21.49 -22.69
CA GLY A 248 4.10 -21.54 -22.13
C GLY A 248 3.60 -22.94 -21.75
N GLU A 249 4.10 -24.00 -22.39
CA GLU A 249 3.75 -25.39 -22.06
C GLU A 249 4.31 -25.84 -20.70
N GLU A 250 5.36 -25.19 -20.18
CA GLU A 250 5.96 -25.49 -18.89
C GLU A 250 5.24 -24.79 -17.72
N ILE A 251 4.37 -23.82 -18.02
CA ILE A 251 3.71 -23.00 -17.00
C ILE A 251 2.60 -23.80 -16.32
N ILE A 252 2.79 -24.10 -15.04
CA ILE A 252 1.80 -24.76 -14.21
C ILE A 252 1.04 -23.69 -13.40
N ILE A 253 -0.26 -23.55 -13.66
CA ILE A 253 -1.13 -22.66 -12.91
C ILE A 253 -1.84 -23.43 -11.80
N THR A 254 -1.48 -23.12 -10.55
CA THR A 254 -2.10 -23.67 -9.34
C THR A 254 -3.23 -22.79 -8.84
N GLU A 255 -4.06 -23.29 -7.92
CA GLU A 255 -5.07 -22.47 -7.24
C GLU A 255 -4.43 -21.29 -6.49
N GLU A 256 -3.23 -21.48 -5.91
CA GLU A 256 -2.51 -20.42 -5.22
C GLU A 256 -2.10 -19.28 -6.16
N ILE A 257 -1.61 -19.61 -7.37
CA ILE A 257 -1.30 -18.61 -8.41
C ILE A 257 -2.56 -17.85 -8.83
N LEU A 258 -3.69 -18.54 -8.98
CA LEU A 258 -4.97 -17.90 -9.33
C LEU A 258 -5.49 -17.00 -8.21
N LYS A 259 -5.34 -17.39 -6.93
CA LYS A 259 -5.67 -16.53 -5.78
C LYS A 259 -4.75 -15.30 -5.72
N ALA A 260 -3.45 -15.49 -5.89
CA ALA A 260 -2.49 -14.38 -5.95
C ALA A 260 -2.88 -13.39 -7.07
N THR A 261 -3.18 -13.91 -8.26
CA THR A 261 -3.67 -13.12 -9.40
C THR A 261 -4.98 -12.39 -9.08
N ALA A 262 -5.96 -13.08 -8.47
CA ALA A 262 -7.25 -12.51 -8.12
C ALA A 262 -7.16 -11.42 -7.03
N SER A 263 -6.17 -11.53 -6.14
CA SER A 263 -5.89 -10.53 -5.09
C SER A 263 -5.04 -9.35 -5.58
N ASN A 264 -4.35 -9.48 -6.71
CA ASN A 264 -3.50 -8.43 -7.25
C ASN A 264 -4.35 -7.19 -7.63
N PRO A 265 -4.00 -5.98 -7.16
CA PRO A 265 -4.73 -4.75 -7.50
C PRO A 265 -4.88 -4.48 -9.01
N TYR A 266 -4.00 -5.03 -9.85
CA TYR A 266 -4.01 -4.91 -11.31
C TYR A 266 -4.09 -6.28 -12.02
N GLY A 267 -4.69 -7.27 -11.35
CA GLY A 267 -4.74 -8.66 -11.78
C GLY A 267 -5.69 -9.00 -12.94
N GLU A 268 -6.59 -8.10 -13.36
CA GLU A 268 -7.56 -8.37 -14.44
C GLU A 268 -6.87 -8.81 -15.74
N LYS A 269 -5.83 -8.10 -16.16
CA LYS A 269 -5.11 -8.44 -17.40
C LYS A 269 -4.37 -9.77 -17.27
N ILE A 270 -3.83 -10.06 -16.09
CA ILE A 270 -3.07 -11.28 -15.80
C ILE A 270 -4.00 -12.50 -15.84
N ILE A 271 -5.14 -12.45 -15.15
CA ILE A 271 -6.12 -13.55 -15.19
C ILE A 271 -6.70 -13.73 -16.60
N GLY A 272 -6.91 -12.64 -17.34
CA GLY A 272 -7.31 -12.69 -18.74
C GLY A 272 -6.29 -13.37 -19.64
N LEU A 273 -5.00 -13.13 -19.44
CA LEU A 273 -3.92 -13.81 -20.16
C LEU A 273 -3.90 -15.31 -19.85
N ILE A 274 -3.96 -15.69 -18.57
CA ILE A 274 -3.99 -17.09 -18.12
C ILE A 274 -5.17 -17.83 -18.77
N LEU A 275 -6.39 -17.26 -18.69
CA LEU A 275 -7.57 -17.84 -19.32
C LEU A 275 -7.47 -17.94 -20.85
N LYS A 276 -6.82 -16.96 -21.50
CA LYS A 276 -6.62 -16.98 -22.95
C LYS A 276 -5.63 -18.07 -23.38
N LYS A 277 -4.58 -18.31 -22.60
CA LYS A 277 -3.49 -19.25 -22.94
C LYS A 277 -3.84 -20.69 -22.57
N GLN A 278 -4.47 -20.94 -21.42
CA GLN A 278 -4.74 -22.28 -20.91
C GLN A 278 -6.23 -22.69 -20.96
N GLY A 279 -7.12 -21.75 -21.28
CA GLY A 279 -8.52 -22.07 -21.60
C GLY A 279 -9.22 -22.86 -20.51
N LYS A 280 -9.63 -24.09 -20.84
CA LYS A 280 -10.41 -24.98 -19.97
C LYS A 280 -9.60 -25.65 -18.85
N GLU A 281 -8.29 -25.69 -18.97
CA GLU A 281 -7.41 -26.32 -17.95
C GLU A 281 -7.42 -25.53 -16.64
N VAL A 282 -7.68 -24.22 -16.72
CA VAL A 282 -7.82 -23.35 -15.55
C VAL A 282 -9.11 -23.71 -14.82
N ILE A 283 -9.03 -24.14 -13.57
CA ILE A 283 -10.21 -24.42 -12.74
C ILE A 283 -10.49 -23.22 -11.83
N ILE A 284 -11.69 -22.64 -11.93
CA ILE A 284 -12.11 -21.53 -11.07
C ILE A 284 -12.87 -22.08 -9.86
N THR A 285 -12.21 -22.08 -8.71
CA THR A 285 -12.78 -22.54 -7.43
C THR A 285 -13.54 -21.41 -6.73
N GLU A 286 -14.37 -21.76 -5.74
CA GLU A 286 -14.99 -20.79 -4.84
C GLU A 286 -13.94 -19.89 -4.17
N GLY A 287 -12.80 -20.46 -3.77
CA GLY A 287 -11.72 -19.72 -3.13
C GLY A 287 -11.19 -18.58 -4.00
N ILE A 288 -11.01 -18.83 -5.30
CA ILE A 288 -10.58 -17.80 -6.26
C ILE A 288 -11.65 -16.73 -6.42
N MET A 289 -12.93 -17.12 -6.53
CA MET A 289 -14.05 -16.18 -6.63
C MET A 289 -14.18 -15.30 -5.39
N ARG A 290 -13.98 -15.85 -4.18
CA ARG A 290 -13.98 -15.08 -2.93
C ARG A 290 -12.84 -14.07 -2.89
N THR A 291 -11.63 -14.50 -3.23
CA THR A 291 -10.46 -13.60 -3.29
C THR A 291 -10.67 -12.47 -4.30
N ALA A 292 -11.24 -12.76 -5.47
CA ALA A 292 -11.60 -11.73 -6.45
C ALA A 292 -12.68 -10.78 -5.91
N ALA A 293 -13.70 -11.30 -5.22
CA ALA A 293 -14.76 -10.49 -4.63
C ALA A 293 -14.27 -9.58 -3.50
N GLU A 294 -13.21 -9.98 -2.77
CA GLU A 294 -12.55 -9.19 -1.73
C GLU A 294 -11.58 -8.12 -2.27
N ASN A 295 -11.20 -8.20 -3.57
CA ASN A 295 -10.26 -7.26 -4.19
C ASN A 295 -10.90 -5.88 -4.38
N ARG A 296 -10.37 -4.89 -3.65
CA ARG A 296 -10.90 -3.52 -3.61
C ARG A 296 -10.59 -2.66 -4.84
N TYR A 297 -9.66 -3.10 -5.68
CA TYR A 297 -9.18 -2.32 -6.83
C TYR A 297 -9.79 -2.80 -8.14
N GLN A 298 -9.63 -4.09 -8.46
CA GLN A 298 -10.10 -4.70 -9.71
C GLN A 298 -11.03 -5.89 -9.49
N GLY A 299 -11.57 -6.07 -8.29
CA GLY A 299 -12.46 -7.19 -7.98
C GLY A 299 -13.68 -7.26 -8.90
N TRP A 300 -14.27 -6.10 -9.22
CA TRP A 300 -15.36 -5.99 -10.18
C TRP A 300 -14.97 -6.54 -11.56
N GLU A 301 -13.88 -6.05 -12.13
CA GLU A 301 -13.40 -6.42 -13.46
C GLU A 301 -13.05 -7.91 -13.53
N ILE A 302 -12.40 -8.43 -12.50
CA ILE A 302 -12.03 -9.85 -12.38
C ILE A 302 -13.28 -10.73 -12.32
N ILE A 303 -14.24 -10.42 -11.43
CA ILE A 303 -15.49 -11.19 -11.34
C ILE A 303 -16.26 -11.15 -12.66
N ARG A 304 -16.36 -9.97 -13.28
CA ARG A 304 -17.00 -9.81 -14.58
C ARG A 304 -16.37 -10.73 -15.63
N LEU A 305 -15.05 -10.66 -15.77
CA LEU A 305 -14.29 -11.47 -16.73
C LEU A 305 -14.45 -12.98 -16.49
N LEU A 306 -14.39 -13.41 -15.23
CA LEU A 306 -14.55 -14.81 -14.85
C LEU A 306 -15.94 -15.34 -15.22
N LEU A 307 -17.00 -14.60 -14.94
CA LEU A 307 -18.37 -15.02 -15.27
C LEU A 307 -18.66 -14.97 -16.77
N GLU A 308 -18.12 -13.99 -17.49
CA GLU A 308 -18.27 -13.93 -18.95
C GLU A 308 -17.57 -15.10 -19.66
N LYS A 309 -16.39 -15.51 -19.18
CA LYS A 309 -15.60 -16.57 -19.83
C LYS A 309 -15.94 -17.97 -19.32
N ARG A 310 -16.25 -18.12 -18.04
CA ARG A 310 -16.41 -19.41 -17.35
C ARG A 310 -17.69 -19.52 -16.52
N GLY A 311 -18.62 -18.59 -16.67
CA GLY A 311 -19.82 -18.53 -15.84
C GLY A 311 -20.60 -19.83 -15.73
N LYS A 312 -20.70 -20.63 -16.82
CA LYS A 312 -21.40 -21.95 -16.83
C LYS A 312 -20.86 -22.95 -15.81
N GLU A 313 -19.61 -22.82 -15.40
CA GLU A 313 -18.92 -23.75 -14.51
C GLU A 313 -18.83 -23.20 -13.07
N ILE A 314 -19.04 -21.89 -12.90
CA ILE A 314 -18.94 -21.21 -11.61
C ILE A 314 -20.29 -21.26 -10.90
N ILE A 315 -20.30 -21.86 -9.72
CA ILE A 315 -21.42 -21.85 -8.78
C ILE A 315 -21.24 -20.64 -7.85
N ILE A 316 -22.28 -19.81 -7.73
CA ILE A 316 -22.26 -18.68 -6.79
C ILE A 316 -22.69 -19.19 -5.42
N THR A 317 -21.82 -19.04 -4.42
CA THR A 317 -22.06 -19.48 -3.05
C THR A 317 -22.33 -18.30 -2.13
N GLU A 318 -22.92 -18.56 -0.96
CA GLU A 318 -23.02 -17.58 0.12
C GLU A 318 -21.66 -16.96 0.48
N GLY A 319 -20.58 -17.76 0.44
CA GLY A 319 -19.22 -17.28 0.72
C GLY A 319 -18.75 -16.17 -0.23
N ILE A 320 -19.04 -16.32 -1.53
CA ILE A 320 -18.74 -15.31 -2.57
C ILE A 320 -19.57 -14.05 -2.35
N ILE A 321 -20.86 -14.21 -2.03
CA ILE A 321 -21.77 -13.11 -1.75
C ILE A 321 -21.30 -12.31 -0.53
N LYS A 322 -20.96 -12.97 0.58
CA LYS A 322 -20.46 -12.30 1.79
C LYS A 322 -19.13 -11.60 1.56
N ALA A 323 -18.23 -12.20 0.80
CA ALA A 323 -16.98 -11.59 0.36
C ALA A 323 -17.24 -10.27 -0.41
N ALA A 324 -18.15 -10.30 -1.39
CA ALA A 324 -18.53 -9.10 -2.14
C ALA A 324 -19.20 -8.05 -1.24
N ILE A 325 -20.09 -8.45 -0.33
CA ILE A 325 -20.73 -7.53 0.63
C ILE A 325 -19.70 -6.84 1.53
N GLY A 326 -18.63 -7.53 1.92
CA GLY A 326 -17.53 -6.97 2.71
C GLY A 326 -16.59 -6.05 1.91
N ASN A 327 -16.75 -5.96 0.59
CA ASN A 327 -15.94 -5.09 -0.26
C ASN A 327 -16.56 -3.69 -0.35
N ASP A 328 -16.00 -2.77 0.44
CA ASP A 328 -16.47 -1.39 0.54
C ASP A 328 -16.25 -0.54 -0.72
N SER A 329 -15.45 -1.03 -1.67
CA SER A 329 -15.08 -0.29 -2.89
C SER A 329 -15.99 -0.61 -4.07
N CYS A 330 -16.10 -1.88 -4.45
CA CYS A 330 -16.90 -2.32 -5.61
C CYS A 330 -17.88 -3.47 -5.30
N GLY A 331 -18.10 -3.76 -4.01
CA GLY A 331 -18.93 -4.87 -3.57
C GLY A 331 -20.38 -4.76 -4.03
N LYS A 332 -20.93 -3.54 -4.08
CA LYS A 332 -22.29 -3.30 -4.57
C LYS A 332 -22.43 -3.72 -6.04
N GLU A 333 -21.53 -3.28 -6.89
CA GLU A 333 -21.50 -3.59 -8.32
C GLU A 333 -21.36 -5.10 -8.53
N ILE A 334 -20.44 -5.74 -7.79
CA ILE A 334 -20.24 -7.19 -7.82
C ILE A 334 -21.55 -7.92 -7.48
N ILE A 335 -22.22 -7.56 -6.38
CA ILE A 335 -23.49 -8.17 -5.98
C ILE A 335 -24.56 -8.00 -7.07
N MET A 336 -24.74 -6.77 -7.58
CA MET A 336 -25.75 -6.52 -8.61
C MET A 336 -25.54 -7.39 -9.85
N PHE A 337 -24.29 -7.54 -10.29
CA PHE A 337 -23.96 -8.34 -11.47
C PHE A 337 -24.08 -9.85 -11.24
N LEU A 338 -23.70 -10.34 -10.04
CA LEU A 338 -23.87 -11.75 -9.67
C LEU A 338 -25.33 -12.17 -9.82
N PHE A 339 -26.25 -11.36 -9.28
CA PHE A 339 -27.69 -11.61 -9.37
C PHE A 339 -28.30 -11.32 -10.75
N GLU A 340 -27.65 -10.52 -11.59
CA GLU A 340 -28.05 -10.36 -13.00
C GLU A 340 -27.73 -11.61 -13.84
N LYS A 341 -26.54 -12.22 -13.62
CA LYS A 341 -26.09 -13.39 -14.40
C LYS A 341 -26.60 -14.72 -13.86
N ARG A 342 -26.93 -14.77 -12.56
CA ARG A 342 -27.39 -15.96 -11.85
C ARG A 342 -28.54 -15.54 -10.93
N GLU A 343 -29.77 -15.63 -11.43
CA GLU A 343 -30.96 -15.48 -10.57
C GLU A 343 -31.13 -16.75 -9.73
N GLU A 344 -30.34 -16.85 -8.66
CA GLU A 344 -30.49 -17.90 -7.64
C GLU A 344 -30.99 -17.28 -6.34
N GLU A 345 -32.32 -17.12 -6.25
CA GLU A 345 -33.01 -16.60 -5.05
C GLU A 345 -32.66 -17.39 -3.78
N SER A 346 -32.25 -18.66 -3.91
CA SER A 346 -31.87 -19.53 -2.79
C SER A 346 -30.61 -19.10 -2.02
N MET A 347 -29.81 -18.18 -2.56
CA MET A 347 -28.56 -17.72 -1.93
C MET A 347 -28.75 -16.53 -0.98
N ILE A 348 -29.96 -15.97 -0.88
CA ILE A 348 -30.26 -14.85 0.00
C ILE A 348 -30.66 -15.39 1.38
N THR A 349 -29.65 -15.80 2.15
CA THR A 349 -29.83 -16.31 3.51
C THR A 349 -29.91 -15.17 4.54
N GLU A 350 -30.37 -15.49 5.76
CA GLU A 350 -30.35 -14.52 6.86
C GLU A 350 -28.94 -13.97 7.13
N GLU A 351 -27.92 -14.82 7.02
CA GLU A 351 -26.53 -14.43 7.25
C GLU A 351 -25.98 -13.50 6.16
N VAL A 352 -26.42 -13.67 4.91
CA VAL A 352 -26.16 -12.71 3.82
C VAL A 352 -26.82 -11.36 4.11
N LEU A 353 -28.08 -11.37 4.56
CA LEU A 353 -28.80 -10.14 4.90
C LEU A 353 -28.20 -9.42 6.12
N LYS A 354 -27.73 -10.16 7.14
CA LYS A 354 -26.97 -9.60 8.27
C LYS A 354 -25.66 -8.99 7.81
N ALA A 355 -24.90 -9.68 6.95
CA ALA A 355 -23.68 -9.11 6.38
C ALA A 355 -23.97 -7.77 5.67
N ALA A 356 -25.02 -7.70 4.85
CA ALA A 356 -25.42 -6.46 4.18
C ALA A 356 -25.85 -5.39 5.19
N ALA A 357 -26.63 -5.75 6.21
CA ALA A 357 -27.05 -4.84 7.27
C ALA A 357 -25.87 -4.23 8.04
N SER A 358 -24.78 -4.99 8.22
CA SER A 358 -23.56 -4.55 8.91
C SER A 358 -22.63 -3.68 8.05
N ASN A 359 -22.79 -3.65 6.72
CA ASN A 359 -21.90 -2.87 5.86
C ASN A 359 -22.15 -1.35 6.03
N HIS A 360 -21.12 -0.61 6.41
CA HIS A 360 -21.20 0.83 6.71
C HIS A 360 -21.07 1.74 5.48
N TYR A 361 -20.81 1.21 4.28
CA TYR A 361 -20.59 1.99 3.06
C TYR A 361 -21.78 1.89 2.11
N ASN A 362 -22.11 0.67 1.68
CA ASN A 362 -23.16 0.38 0.71
C ASN A 362 -24.27 -0.51 1.29
N GLY A 363 -24.23 -0.83 2.59
CA GLY A 363 -25.13 -1.81 3.21
C GLY A 363 -26.62 -1.54 3.01
N GLN A 364 -27.05 -0.28 3.05
CA GLN A 364 -28.44 0.09 2.78
C GLN A 364 -28.91 -0.30 1.37
N GLU A 365 -28.09 -0.02 0.36
CA GLU A 365 -28.44 -0.27 -1.04
C GLU A 365 -28.36 -1.76 -1.35
N ILE A 366 -27.31 -2.42 -0.84
CA ILE A 366 -27.12 -3.87 -0.98
C ILE A 366 -28.29 -4.61 -0.35
N ILE A 367 -28.65 -4.32 0.90
CA ILE A 367 -29.75 -5.04 1.55
C ILE A 367 -31.08 -4.76 0.86
N MET A 368 -31.33 -3.54 0.38
CA MET A 368 -32.54 -3.25 -0.37
C MET A 368 -32.64 -4.06 -1.66
N PHE A 369 -31.55 -4.12 -2.43
CA PHE A 369 -31.48 -4.90 -3.65
C PHE A 369 -31.71 -6.40 -3.39
N LEU A 370 -31.05 -6.97 -2.37
CA LEU A 370 -31.21 -8.38 -2.00
C LEU A 370 -32.64 -8.68 -1.57
N LEU A 371 -33.23 -7.81 -0.75
CA LEU A 371 -34.62 -7.92 -0.38
C LEU A 371 -35.50 -7.94 -1.64
N GLU A 372 -35.37 -6.94 -2.52
CA GLU A 372 -36.11 -6.86 -3.79
C GLU A 372 -36.08 -8.17 -4.58
N LYS A 373 -34.90 -8.76 -4.75
CA LYS A 373 -34.71 -10.03 -5.43
C LYS A 373 -35.34 -11.24 -4.72
N GLN A 374 -35.36 -11.28 -3.40
CA GLN A 374 -35.98 -12.38 -2.63
C GLN A 374 -37.53 -12.33 -2.59
N GLY A 375 -38.16 -11.25 -3.07
CA GLY A 375 -39.61 -11.11 -3.07
C GLY A 375 -40.24 -10.94 -1.67
N LYS A 376 -41.52 -11.33 -1.52
CA LYS A 376 -42.34 -11.11 -0.30
C LYS A 376 -42.13 -12.15 0.82
N GLY A 377 -41.27 -13.15 0.61
CA GLY A 377 -41.05 -14.26 1.55
C GLY A 377 -40.00 -14.00 2.64
N VAL A 378 -39.40 -12.82 2.70
CA VAL A 378 -38.34 -12.52 3.68
C VAL A 378 -38.94 -12.35 5.07
N ILE A 379 -38.60 -13.27 5.96
CA ILE A 379 -38.88 -13.14 7.39
C ILE A 379 -37.80 -12.23 7.97
N VAL A 380 -38.17 -11.02 8.40
CA VAL A 380 -37.23 -10.18 9.15
C VAL A 380 -37.08 -10.79 10.52
N THR A 381 -35.88 -11.28 10.82
CA THR A 381 -35.56 -11.88 12.11
C THR A 381 -35.08 -10.81 13.09
N GLU A 382 -35.17 -11.12 14.39
CA GLU A 382 -34.58 -10.28 15.44
C GLU A 382 -33.06 -10.10 15.21
N GLY A 383 -32.38 -11.14 14.73
CA GLY A 383 -30.95 -11.10 14.40
C GLY A 383 -30.62 -10.04 13.35
N MET A 384 -31.41 -9.94 12.27
CA MET A 384 -31.23 -8.91 11.25
C MET A 384 -31.44 -7.49 11.79
N ILE A 385 -32.47 -7.29 12.62
CA ILE A 385 -32.76 -6.01 13.25
C ILE A 385 -31.61 -5.59 14.17
N LYS A 386 -31.12 -6.52 15.00
CA LYS A 386 -29.99 -6.25 15.90
C LYS A 386 -28.73 -5.85 15.14
N THR A 387 -28.37 -6.58 14.08
CA THR A 387 -27.23 -6.24 13.22
C THR A 387 -27.41 -4.86 12.57
N ALA A 388 -28.61 -4.54 12.07
CA ALA A 388 -28.88 -3.22 11.51
C ALA A 388 -28.79 -2.10 12.57
N MET A 389 -29.13 -2.37 13.83
CA MET A 389 -29.01 -1.40 14.92
C MET A 389 -27.56 -1.04 15.28
N GLU A 390 -26.63 -1.97 15.08
CA GLU A 390 -25.19 -1.75 15.26
C GLU A 390 -24.59 -0.90 14.12
N ASN A 391 -25.28 -0.79 12.97
CA ASN A 391 -24.86 0.04 11.85
C ASN A 391 -25.12 1.53 12.16
N THR A 392 -24.07 2.23 12.58
CA THR A 392 -24.11 3.65 12.97
C THR A 392 -24.39 4.62 11.81
N ARG A 393 -24.23 4.18 10.55
CA ARG A 393 -24.34 5.06 9.38
C ARG A 393 -25.68 4.95 8.67
N TYR A 394 -26.18 3.73 8.48
CA TYR A 394 -27.42 3.46 7.73
C TYR A 394 -28.43 2.61 8.51
N GLY A 395 -28.15 2.26 9.77
CA GLY A 395 -28.97 1.34 10.55
C GLY A 395 -30.43 1.76 10.66
N LYS A 396 -30.68 3.06 10.86
CA LYS A 396 -32.03 3.62 10.90
C LYS A 396 -32.80 3.33 9.61
N GLU A 397 -32.22 3.65 8.46
CA GLU A 397 -32.83 3.46 7.15
C GLU A 397 -33.06 1.98 6.85
N ILE A 398 -32.08 1.13 7.17
CA ILE A 398 -32.15 -0.32 7.00
C ILE A 398 -33.32 -0.89 7.82
N ILE A 399 -33.41 -0.56 9.11
CA ILE A 399 -34.50 -1.02 10.00
C ILE A 399 -35.86 -0.58 9.48
N ILE A 400 -36.02 0.70 9.14
CA ILE A 400 -37.29 1.22 8.64
C ILE A 400 -37.72 0.47 7.37
N ASN A 401 -36.78 0.19 6.47
CA ASN A 401 -37.08 -0.50 5.21
C ASN A 401 -37.43 -1.97 5.42
N LEU A 402 -36.73 -2.68 6.30
CA LEU A 402 -37.07 -4.05 6.71
C LEU A 402 -38.50 -4.11 7.26
N LEU A 403 -38.83 -3.21 8.19
CA LEU A 403 -40.15 -3.14 8.81
C LEU A 403 -41.27 -2.78 7.81
N LYS A 404 -41.01 -1.91 6.83
CA LYS A 404 -41.98 -1.58 5.76
C LYS A 404 -42.35 -2.79 4.93
N ARG A 405 -41.39 -3.68 4.67
CA ARG A 405 -41.50 -4.74 3.66
C ARG A 405 -42.30 -5.95 4.13
N GLN A 406 -42.20 -6.30 5.41
CA GLN A 406 -42.93 -7.42 6.02
C GLN A 406 -44.37 -7.05 6.45
N GLY A 407 -44.76 -5.76 6.37
CA GLY A 407 -46.17 -5.34 6.47
C GLY A 407 -46.83 -5.71 7.80
N LYS A 408 -47.85 -6.60 7.76
CA LYS A 408 -48.65 -7.05 8.93
C LYS A 408 -48.10 -8.29 9.64
N ASP A 409 -47.02 -8.89 9.13
CA ASP A 409 -46.49 -10.16 9.66
C ASP A 409 -45.25 -9.99 10.54
N VAL A 410 -44.73 -8.75 10.72
CA VAL A 410 -43.72 -8.44 11.75
C VAL A 410 -44.28 -8.69 13.14
N GLU A 411 -43.65 -9.57 13.91
CA GLU A 411 -43.85 -9.65 15.36
C GLU A 411 -42.90 -8.65 16.04
N TYR A 412 -43.46 -7.62 16.68
CA TYR A 412 -42.68 -6.64 17.43
C TYR A 412 -42.38 -7.19 18.82
N THR A 413 -41.34 -8.03 18.91
CA THR A 413 -40.88 -8.59 20.19
C THR A 413 -40.38 -7.48 21.11
N GLU A 414 -40.39 -7.75 22.41
CA GLU A 414 -39.88 -6.82 23.43
C GLU A 414 -38.41 -6.46 23.18
N GLU A 415 -37.59 -7.41 22.70
CA GLU A 415 -36.18 -7.14 22.38
C GLU A 415 -36.01 -6.18 21.19
N ILE A 416 -36.84 -6.28 20.15
CA ILE A 416 -36.85 -5.30 19.05
C ILE A 416 -37.17 -3.90 19.57
N LEU A 417 -38.16 -3.78 20.48
CA LEU A 417 -38.56 -2.51 21.07
C LEU A 417 -37.48 -1.94 22.01
N LYS A 418 -36.86 -2.77 22.85
CA LYS A 418 -35.74 -2.38 23.72
C LYS A 418 -34.55 -1.90 22.90
N ALA A 419 -34.19 -2.65 21.87
CA ALA A 419 -33.05 -2.32 21.03
C ALA A 419 -33.32 -1.05 20.21
N ALA A 420 -34.56 -0.83 19.72
CA ALA A 420 -34.96 0.45 19.13
C ALA A 420 -34.87 1.59 20.14
N ALA A 421 -35.35 1.39 21.36
CA ALA A 421 -35.29 2.38 22.44
C ALA A 421 -33.85 2.71 22.88
N SER A 422 -32.90 1.77 22.78
CA SER A 422 -31.49 1.98 23.10
C SER A 422 -30.65 2.56 21.94
N ASN A 423 -31.18 2.61 20.72
CA ASN A 423 -30.45 3.12 19.55
C ASN A 423 -30.36 4.66 19.55
N PRO A 424 -29.23 5.28 19.13
CA PRO A 424 -29.11 6.75 19.04
C PRO A 424 -30.20 7.43 18.19
N TYR A 425 -30.71 6.75 17.16
CA TYR A 425 -31.81 7.18 16.29
C TYR A 425 -33.16 6.58 16.69
N GLY A 426 -33.23 6.00 17.89
CA GLY A 426 -34.37 5.25 18.41
C GLY A 426 -35.71 5.99 18.37
N LYS A 427 -35.69 7.32 18.45
CA LYS A 427 -36.90 8.16 18.30
C LYS A 427 -37.60 7.86 16.98
N TYR A 428 -36.88 7.90 15.86
CA TYR A 428 -37.46 7.72 14.53
C TYR A 428 -37.92 6.28 14.29
N ILE A 429 -37.17 5.31 14.81
CA ILE A 429 -37.52 3.90 14.71
C ILE A 429 -38.81 3.64 15.51
N MET A 430 -38.87 4.11 16.76
CA MET A 430 -40.06 3.99 17.62
C MET A 430 -41.26 4.75 17.05
N GLU A 431 -41.05 5.90 16.43
CA GLU A 431 -42.12 6.67 15.77
C GLU A 431 -42.74 5.87 14.63
N PHE A 432 -41.91 5.30 13.76
CA PHE A 432 -42.37 4.46 12.66
C PHE A 432 -43.14 3.22 13.18
N ILE A 433 -42.59 2.53 14.18
CA ILE A 433 -43.18 1.33 14.79
C ILE A 433 -44.58 1.66 15.38
N LEU A 434 -44.67 2.72 16.18
CA LEU A 434 -45.92 3.15 16.83
C LEU A 434 -46.95 3.70 15.84
N GLU A 435 -46.54 4.36 14.76
CA GLU A 435 -47.47 4.85 13.74
C GLU A 435 -48.10 3.73 12.92
N LYS A 436 -47.34 2.66 12.63
CA LYS A 436 -47.84 1.56 11.81
C LYS A 436 -48.68 0.57 12.62
N ARG A 437 -48.28 0.26 13.86
CA ARG A 437 -48.88 -0.83 14.65
C ARG A 437 -49.14 -0.46 16.11
N GLY A 438 -49.31 0.84 16.38
CA GLY A 438 -49.41 1.37 17.73
C GLY A 438 -50.49 0.76 18.63
N LYS A 439 -51.51 0.08 18.11
CA LYS A 439 -52.53 -0.60 18.95
C LYS A 439 -52.14 -2.03 19.38
N GLU A 440 -51.20 -2.66 18.67
CA GLU A 440 -50.77 -4.06 18.90
C GLU A 440 -49.53 -4.13 19.79
N ILE A 441 -48.69 -3.10 19.76
CA ILE A 441 -47.43 -3.04 20.50
C ILE A 441 -47.72 -2.87 21.99
N ILE A 442 -46.98 -3.51 22.89
CA ILE A 442 -47.05 -3.20 24.34
C ILE A 442 -45.72 -2.57 24.74
N ILE A 443 -45.77 -1.35 25.29
CA ILE A 443 -44.58 -0.67 25.82
C ILE A 443 -44.41 -1.08 27.28
N THR A 444 -43.46 -1.98 27.52
CA THR A 444 -43.15 -2.49 28.86
C THR A 444 -42.24 -1.55 29.63
N GLY A 445 -42.07 -1.81 30.93
CA GLY A 445 -41.11 -1.11 31.78
C GLY A 445 -39.67 -1.26 31.29
N ASP A 446 -39.31 -2.42 30.72
CA ASP A 446 -37.95 -2.66 30.21
C ASP A 446 -37.65 -1.87 28.94
N VAL A 447 -38.63 -1.71 28.03
CA VAL A 447 -38.50 -0.81 26.87
C VAL A 447 -38.32 0.64 27.32
N LEU A 448 -39.05 1.08 28.34
CA LEU A 448 -38.92 2.43 28.90
C LEU A 448 -37.58 2.62 29.61
N LYS A 449 -37.09 1.59 30.31
CA LYS A 449 -35.79 1.58 30.98
C LYS A 449 -34.66 1.70 29.95
N ALA A 450 -34.74 0.95 28.86
CA ALA A 450 -33.84 1.03 27.72
C ALA A 450 -33.80 2.44 27.12
N ALA A 451 -34.97 3.08 26.92
CA ALA A 451 -35.05 4.47 26.47
C ALA A 451 -34.49 5.46 27.50
N ALA A 452 -34.75 5.24 28.80
CA ALA A 452 -34.29 6.11 29.87
C ALA A 452 -32.75 6.11 30.01
N SER A 453 -32.10 5.00 29.69
CA SER A 453 -30.63 4.90 29.64
C SER A 453 -30.02 5.45 28.35
N ASN A 454 -30.82 5.84 27.34
CA ASN A 454 -30.34 6.37 26.07
C ASN A 454 -30.05 7.88 26.15
N HIS A 455 -28.97 8.35 25.52
CA HIS A 455 -28.61 9.77 25.44
C HIS A 455 -29.69 10.67 24.80
N CYS A 456 -30.49 10.11 23.88
CA CYS A 456 -31.64 10.75 23.26
C CYS A 456 -32.99 10.36 23.91
N GLY A 457 -32.94 9.73 25.09
CA GLY A 457 -34.07 9.09 25.76
C GLY A 457 -35.28 9.98 26.00
N GLU A 458 -35.08 11.27 26.26
CA GLU A 458 -36.15 12.26 26.44
C GLU A 458 -37.12 12.27 25.26
N ASN A 459 -36.58 12.27 24.03
CA ASN A 459 -37.39 12.30 22.83
C ASN A 459 -38.16 10.98 22.61
N ILE A 460 -37.54 9.85 22.97
CA ILE A 460 -38.12 8.52 22.77
C ILE A 460 -39.25 8.30 23.79
N ILE A 461 -39.01 8.61 25.07
CA ILE A 461 -40.02 8.53 26.13
C ILE A 461 -41.16 9.51 25.88
N GLY A 462 -40.86 10.74 25.45
CA GLY A 462 -41.87 11.73 25.10
C GLY A 462 -42.82 11.25 24.01
N LEU A 463 -42.28 10.69 22.94
CA LEU A 463 -43.05 10.09 21.86
C LEU A 463 -43.92 8.91 22.34
N MET A 464 -43.35 7.99 23.13
CA MET A 464 -44.10 6.86 23.69
C MET A 464 -45.27 7.35 24.57
N LEU A 465 -45.03 8.30 25.46
CA LEU A 465 -46.06 8.90 26.31
C LEU A 465 -47.12 9.67 25.51
N GLU A 466 -46.75 10.32 24.41
CA GLU A 466 -47.69 11.02 23.54
C GLU A 466 -48.61 10.03 22.81
N LYS A 467 -48.06 8.97 22.23
CA LYS A 467 -48.81 8.01 21.41
C LYS A 467 -49.56 6.95 22.25
N ARG A 468 -49.06 6.60 23.44
CA ARG A 468 -49.55 5.48 24.28
C ARG A 468 -49.77 5.82 25.75
N GLY A 469 -49.92 7.11 26.05
CA GLY A 469 -49.83 7.65 27.41
C GLY A 469 -50.66 6.97 28.51
N LYS A 470 -51.87 6.46 28.23
CA LYS A 470 -52.71 5.81 29.26
C LYS A 470 -52.29 4.37 29.58
N GLU A 471 -51.53 3.74 28.70
CA GLU A 471 -51.18 2.32 28.75
C GLU A 471 -49.76 2.10 29.30
N ILE A 472 -48.95 3.16 29.33
CA ILE A 472 -47.60 3.15 29.85
C ILE A 472 -47.60 3.27 31.38
N ILE A 473 -46.93 2.33 32.05
CA ILE A 473 -46.67 2.37 33.49
C ILE A 473 -45.21 2.80 33.70
N ILE A 474 -45.00 3.89 34.44
CA ILE A 474 -43.65 4.33 34.82
C ILE A 474 -43.26 3.60 36.11
N THR A 475 -42.25 2.74 36.03
CA THR A 475 -41.73 1.99 37.18
C THR A 475 -40.57 2.71 37.86
N GLU A 476 -40.24 2.31 39.08
CA GLU A 476 -39.08 2.84 39.81
C GLU A 476 -37.76 2.59 39.04
N ASP A 477 -37.63 1.44 38.37
CA ASP A 477 -36.46 1.08 37.56
C ASP A 477 -36.25 2.02 36.36
N VAL A 478 -37.33 2.47 35.73
CA VAL A 478 -37.27 3.47 34.64
C VAL A 478 -36.74 4.79 35.19
N LEU A 479 -37.20 5.20 36.38
CA LEU A 479 -36.77 6.45 37.02
C LEU A 479 -35.31 6.37 37.50
N LYS A 480 -34.86 5.22 38.02
CA LYS A 480 -33.45 4.97 38.36
C LYS A 480 -32.56 5.04 37.12
N ALA A 481 -32.96 4.38 36.03
CA ALA A 481 -32.25 4.42 34.76
C ALA A 481 -32.14 5.85 34.20
N ALA A 482 -33.22 6.63 34.27
CA ALA A 482 -33.21 8.03 33.89
C ALA A 482 -32.28 8.86 34.79
N ALA A 483 -32.36 8.68 36.11
CA ALA A 483 -31.53 9.40 37.08
C ALA A 483 -30.03 9.15 36.87
N SER A 484 -29.65 7.91 36.54
CA SER A 484 -28.28 7.53 36.22
C SER A 484 -27.84 7.84 34.79
N ASN A 485 -28.66 8.50 33.97
CA ASN A 485 -28.28 9.01 32.66
C ASN A 485 -27.76 10.46 32.74
N ARG A 486 -26.65 10.81 32.06
CA ARG A 486 -26.08 12.17 32.06
C ARG A 486 -27.07 13.27 31.64
N ARG A 487 -28.10 12.92 30.86
CA ARG A 487 -29.22 13.81 30.48
C ARG A 487 -30.50 13.54 31.26
N GLY A 488 -30.37 12.87 32.40
CA GLY A 488 -31.45 12.38 33.25
C GLY A 488 -32.40 13.45 33.73
N GLU A 489 -31.90 14.67 34.01
CA GLU A 489 -32.72 15.82 34.40
C GLU A 489 -33.84 16.09 33.39
N LYS A 490 -33.52 16.08 32.10
CA LYS A 490 -34.52 16.31 31.03
C LYS A 490 -35.53 15.17 30.94
N ILE A 491 -35.05 13.93 31.07
CA ILE A 491 -35.89 12.74 31.02
C ILE A 491 -36.87 12.73 32.20
N ILE A 492 -36.37 12.93 33.43
CA ILE A 492 -37.18 12.98 34.66
C ILE A 492 -38.13 14.19 34.60
N GLY A 493 -37.66 15.36 34.19
CA GLY A 493 -38.49 16.56 34.05
C GLY A 493 -39.67 16.35 33.10
N LEU A 494 -39.44 15.67 31.97
CA LEU A 494 -40.50 15.31 31.02
C LEU A 494 -41.51 14.33 31.64
N ILE A 495 -41.04 13.29 32.33
CA ILE A 495 -41.88 12.30 32.99
C ILE A 495 -42.74 12.97 34.08
N LEU A 496 -42.16 13.81 34.93
CA LEU A 496 -42.89 14.55 35.97
C LEU A 496 -43.92 15.51 35.37
N LYS A 497 -43.58 16.21 34.27
CA LYS A 497 -44.52 17.11 33.58
C LYS A 497 -45.74 16.37 33.02
N LYS A 498 -45.55 15.16 32.49
CA LYS A 498 -46.60 14.39 31.82
C LYS A 498 -47.37 13.45 32.76
N ARG A 499 -46.72 12.91 33.80
CA ARG A 499 -47.23 11.84 34.68
C ARG A 499 -46.92 12.07 36.17
N GLY A 500 -46.60 13.30 36.59
CA GLY A 500 -46.12 13.58 37.95
C GLY A 500 -47.02 13.14 39.11
N LYS A 501 -48.34 12.99 38.90
CA LYS A 501 -49.27 12.45 39.92
C LYS A 501 -49.12 10.95 40.16
N GLU A 502 -48.43 10.24 39.28
CA GLU A 502 -48.27 8.79 39.28
C GLU A 502 -46.82 8.37 39.59
N VAL A 503 -45.93 9.34 39.75
CA VAL A 503 -44.51 9.12 40.00
C VAL A 503 -44.23 9.22 41.50
N ILE A 504 -43.72 8.14 42.08
CA ILE A 504 -43.21 8.13 43.46
C ILE A 504 -41.69 8.26 43.40
N VAL A 505 -41.16 9.35 43.95
CA VAL A 505 -39.71 9.57 44.07
C VAL A 505 -39.23 8.90 45.37
N THR A 506 -38.40 7.86 45.23
CA THR A 506 -37.83 7.09 46.34
C THR A 506 -36.40 7.55 46.63
N GLU A 507 -35.89 7.18 47.80
CA GLU A 507 -34.50 7.45 48.20
C GLU A 507 -33.48 6.84 47.21
N GLU A 508 -33.78 5.66 46.67
CA GLU A 508 -32.91 4.98 45.71
C GLU A 508 -32.84 5.71 44.35
N ILE A 509 -33.92 6.39 43.93
CA ILE A 509 -33.90 7.27 42.74
C ILE A 509 -33.01 8.49 42.99
N LEU A 510 -33.08 9.10 44.18
CA LEU A 510 -32.23 10.23 44.55
C LEU A 510 -30.76 9.83 44.60
N LYS A 511 -30.43 8.67 45.19
CA LYS A 511 -29.06 8.11 45.18
C LYS A 511 -28.56 7.86 43.77
N ALA A 512 -29.42 7.34 42.88
CA ALA A 512 -29.08 7.11 41.48
C ALA A 512 -28.78 8.42 40.71
N ALA A 513 -29.44 9.53 41.07
CA ALA A 513 -29.20 10.85 40.49
C ALA A 513 -27.91 11.50 40.97
N ILE A 514 -27.52 11.28 42.25
CA ILE A 514 -26.31 11.85 42.86
C ILE A 514 -25.02 11.18 42.33
N ARG A 515 -25.11 9.94 41.84
CA ARG A 515 -23.97 9.16 41.32
C ARG A 515 -23.52 9.58 39.91
N ASN A 516 -24.17 10.56 39.32
CA ASN A 516 -24.00 11.03 37.95
C ASN A 516 -23.48 12.46 37.95
#